data_AF-A0A1T4RY07-F1
#
_entry.id   AF-A0A1T4RY07-F1
#
_cell.length_a   1.000
_cell.length_b   1.000
_cell.length_c   1.000
_cell.angle_alpha   90.00
_cell.angle_beta   90.00
_cell.angle_gamma   90.00
#
_symmetry.space_group_name_H-M   'P 1'
#
loop_
_entity.id
_entity.type
_entity.pdbx_description
1 polymer ?
#
loop_
_entity_poly.entity_id
_entity_poly.type
_entity_poly.pdbx_seq_one_letter_code
_entity_poly.pdbx_strand_id
1 'polypeptide(L)'
;MALLAAFWGAGCSDERTSLGNSAESGNPEIADVLYFADGAFAARVRVLLVPDDFSVWRDSVDSLWTTWTDSLGRFEFSTLPSEIFTLEAEDSLSGMQLVQMGISKDSERENIKGYLENTGSVRLGAENFADGTTGVVYVPGTTILRPVTVELGNIFVDSLPADSLCPLIFRSDSGDSLEVNEPVLVVADSVTSVQSHSVSLRFRIPLDMTSSGIALDEDLRNFPLEIRLDSSDYDFRGLERLQGAWNAVLCGDTLPLSLSYADSEKGIFAFWTRIAKLRTNAKDTLFLSFEENTEASLQSQGNVFSDGFIAAWHFDEGDSTARDATGNGFDGIPEDLSVADEAVAGGALYYDGSQGAVTIPNSATGALDLTLQTSVTFSVWVKMEGLDRSRVVFGKGASQYHLMYLAGTNESSWLYEIFTDEILDSSSNSARYWYMDS
;
A
#
# COMPACT_ATOMS: atom_id res chain seq x y z
N MET A 1 5.40 -74.19 -38.82
CA MET A 1 6.22 -72.98 -38.51
C MET A 1 6.52 -73.07 -37.01
N ALA A 2 7.40 -73.96 -36.52
CA ALA A 2 8.87 -74.03 -36.68
C ALA A 2 9.52 -72.73 -36.18
N LEU A 3 10.38 -72.65 -35.14
CA LEU A 3 11.31 -73.53 -34.39
C LEU A 3 11.14 -73.26 -32.88
N LEU A 4 11.34 -74.11 -31.85
CA LEU A 4 12.27 -75.20 -31.49
C LEU A 4 13.73 -74.81 -31.15
N ALA A 5 14.06 -74.73 -29.86
CA ALA A 5 15.30 -75.16 -29.16
C ALA A 5 15.32 -74.53 -27.75
N ALA A 6 15.06 -75.20 -26.63
CA ALA A 6 15.81 -76.26 -25.94
C ALA A 6 17.24 -75.86 -25.55
N PHE A 7 17.52 -75.73 -24.24
CA PHE A 7 18.67 -76.39 -23.59
C PHE A 7 18.48 -76.43 -22.06
N TRP A 8 18.52 -77.66 -21.52
CA TRP A 8 18.75 -77.96 -20.11
C TRP A 8 20.26 -78.05 -19.86
N GLY A 9 20.69 -77.63 -18.68
CA GLY A 9 22.01 -77.95 -18.13
C GLY A 9 21.95 -77.88 -16.61
N ALA A 10 21.85 -79.05 -15.97
CA ALA A 10 22.13 -79.21 -14.54
C ALA A 10 23.65 -79.32 -14.35
N GLY A 11 24.18 -78.61 -13.35
CA GLY A 11 25.54 -78.77 -12.84
C GLY A 11 25.58 -78.40 -11.36
N CYS A 12 25.82 -79.39 -10.51
CA CYS A 12 26.15 -79.23 -9.09
C CYS A 12 27.65 -78.93 -8.93
N SER A 13 28.03 -78.02 -8.03
CA SER A 13 29.02 -78.28 -6.96
C SER A 13 29.23 -77.05 -6.07
N ASP A 14 29.34 -77.31 -4.77
CA ASP A 14 29.61 -76.42 -3.65
C ASP A 14 30.80 -75.45 -3.84
N GLU A 15 30.75 -74.26 -3.22
CA GLU A 15 31.50 -73.96 -1.99
C GLU A 15 31.29 -72.51 -1.51
N ARG A 16 31.38 -72.36 -0.20
CA ARG A 16 31.09 -71.19 0.64
C ARG A 16 31.78 -69.91 0.15
N THR A 17 31.02 -68.82 0.06
CA THR A 17 31.40 -67.55 0.70
C THR A 17 30.15 -66.87 1.21
N SER A 18 30.03 -66.88 2.53
CA SER A 18 29.16 -65.99 3.30
C SER A 18 29.62 -64.56 3.04
N LEU A 19 28.89 -63.83 2.20
CA LEU A 19 28.86 -62.38 2.28
C LEU A 19 27.52 -62.02 2.90
N GLY A 20 27.56 -61.85 4.23
CA GLY A 20 26.49 -61.19 4.95
C GLY A 20 26.41 -59.77 4.40
N ASN A 21 25.34 -59.48 3.66
CA ASN A 21 24.90 -58.11 3.46
C ASN A 21 24.08 -57.77 4.71
N SER A 22 24.78 -57.35 5.76
CA SER A 22 24.18 -56.52 6.78
C SER A 22 23.81 -55.21 6.09
N ALA A 23 22.59 -55.14 5.56
CA ALA A 23 21.94 -53.85 5.42
C ALA A 23 21.70 -53.38 6.85
N GLU A 24 22.56 -52.50 7.36
CA GLU A 24 22.11 -51.53 8.35
C GLU A 24 21.03 -50.69 7.64
N SER A 25 19.79 -51.16 7.65
CA SER A 25 18.68 -50.21 7.58
C SER A 25 18.63 -49.58 8.97
N GLY A 26 19.45 -48.54 9.17
CA GLY A 26 19.21 -47.63 10.28
C GLY A 26 17.81 -47.08 10.07
N ASN A 27 16.85 -47.45 10.93
CA ASN A 27 15.55 -46.82 10.90
C ASN A 27 15.75 -45.32 11.13
N PRO A 28 15.09 -44.43 10.36
CA PRO A 28 15.14 -43.01 10.66
C PRO A 28 14.59 -42.76 12.07
N GLU A 29 15.21 -41.86 12.82
CA GLU A 29 14.68 -41.43 14.13
C GLU A 29 13.37 -40.64 13.94
N ILE A 30 13.20 -39.99 12.78
CA ILE A 30 11.95 -39.32 12.38
C ILE A 30 11.77 -39.42 10.87
N ALA A 31 10.56 -39.75 10.43
CA ALA A 31 10.16 -39.70 9.02
C ALA A 31 8.66 -39.43 8.90
N ASP A 32 8.27 -38.44 8.09
CA ASP A 32 6.87 -38.11 7.85
C ASP A 32 6.63 -37.43 6.49
N VAL A 33 5.41 -36.95 6.27
CA VAL A 33 4.93 -36.31 5.05
C VAL A 33 4.40 -34.92 5.35
N LEU A 34 4.88 -33.93 4.61
CA LEU A 34 4.38 -32.57 4.63
C LEU A 34 3.39 -32.32 3.49
N TYR A 35 2.40 -31.48 3.77
CA TYR A 35 1.36 -31.07 2.83
C TYR A 35 1.32 -29.54 2.74
N PHE A 36 0.78 -29.01 1.65
CA PHE A 36 0.27 -27.64 1.63
C PHE A 36 -1.13 -27.60 2.24
N ALA A 37 -1.61 -26.40 2.62
CA ALA A 37 -2.93 -26.19 3.20
C ALA A 37 -4.10 -26.76 2.35
N ASP A 38 -3.93 -26.82 1.03
CA ASP A 38 -4.90 -27.41 0.10
C ASP A 38 -4.90 -28.95 0.05
N GLY A 39 -4.00 -29.58 0.81
CA GLY A 39 -3.81 -31.03 0.89
C GLY A 39 -2.88 -31.61 -0.18
N ALA A 40 -2.30 -30.79 -1.07
CA ALA A 40 -1.27 -31.25 -1.99
C ALA A 40 0.02 -31.63 -1.24
N PHE A 41 0.83 -32.52 -1.82
CA PHE A 41 2.13 -32.86 -1.23
C PHE A 41 3.09 -31.67 -1.32
N ALA A 42 3.73 -31.34 -0.20
CA ALA A 42 4.72 -30.28 -0.13
C ALA A 42 6.07 -30.79 -0.63
N ALA A 43 6.25 -30.85 -1.96
CA ALA A 43 7.43 -31.42 -2.60
C ALA A 43 8.61 -30.44 -2.70
N ARG A 44 9.85 -30.93 -2.51
CA ARG A 44 11.11 -30.16 -2.59
C ARG A 44 11.21 -28.99 -1.60
N VAL A 45 10.47 -29.09 -0.51
CA VAL A 45 10.45 -28.13 0.59
C VAL A 45 11.66 -28.37 1.48
N ARG A 46 12.33 -27.30 1.91
CA ARG A 46 13.42 -27.39 2.89
C ARG A 46 12.81 -27.65 4.26
N VAL A 47 13.34 -28.64 4.98
CA VAL A 47 12.90 -29.00 6.33
C VAL A 47 14.09 -28.91 7.28
N LEU A 48 13.87 -28.29 8.44
CA LEU A 48 14.87 -28.08 9.49
C LEU A 48 14.38 -28.70 10.80
N LEU A 49 15.28 -29.35 11.54
CA LEU A 49 15.10 -29.59 12.97
C LEU A 49 15.94 -28.58 13.75
N VAL A 50 15.29 -27.80 14.60
CA VAL A 50 15.89 -26.74 15.40
C VAL A 50 15.92 -27.18 16.87
N PRO A 51 17.09 -27.26 17.53
CA PRO A 51 17.16 -27.54 18.96
C PRO A 51 16.37 -26.52 19.78
N ASP A 52 15.79 -26.95 20.90
CA ASP A 52 15.03 -26.07 21.81
C ASP A 52 15.90 -24.97 22.44
N ASP A 53 17.21 -25.20 22.56
CA ASP A 53 18.19 -24.22 23.07
C ASP A 53 18.84 -23.35 21.97
N PHE A 54 18.41 -23.50 20.71
CA PHE A 54 18.95 -22.73 19.59
C PHE A 54 18.74 -21.23 19.79
N SER A 55 19.82 -20.48 19.53
CA SER A 55 19.85 -19.03 19.59
C SER A 55 20.33 -18.43 18.27
N VAL A 56 19.45 -17.65 17.63
CA VAL A 56 19.74 -16.84 16.43
C VAL A 56 20.95 -15.90 16.55
N TRP A 57 21.43 -15.65 17.78
CA TRP A 57 22.59 -14.78 18.06
C TRP A 57 23.91 -15.52 18.17
N ARG A 58 23.86 -16.80 18.57
CA ARG A 58 25.06 -17.59 18.90
C ARG A 58 25.33 -18.69 17.87
N ASP A 59 24.27 -19.23 17.31
CA ASP A 59 24.30 -20.46 16.55
C ASP A 59 24.03 -20.16 15.06
N SER A 60 24.51 -21.03 14.17
CA SER A 60 24.36 -20.85 12.72
C SER A 60 23.27 -21.75 12.18
N VAL A 61 22.41 -21.20 11.32
CA VAL A 61 21.37 -21.97 10.59
C VAL A 61 22.00 -23.07 9.73
N ASP A 62 23.21 -22.87 9.20
CA ASP A 62 23.92 -23.86 8.40
C ASP A 62 24.33 -25.11 9.20
N SER A 63 24.32 -25.03 10.53
CA SER A 63 24.63 -26.16 11.41
C SER A 63 23.42 -26.99 11.80
N LEU A 64 22.22 -26.60 11.36
CA LEU A 64 20.98 -27.30 11.67
C LEU A 64 20.81 -28.56 10.83
N TRP A 65 20.06 -29.50 11.40
CA TRP A 65 19.63 -30.72 10.71
C TRP A 65 18.71 -30.32 9.58
N THR A 66 19.22 -30.39 8.36
CA THR A 66 18.52 -29.96 7.15
C THR A 66 18.30 -31.13 6.22
N THR A 67 17.09 -31.25 5.68
CA THR A 67 16.76 -32.16 4.59
C THR A 67 15.77 -31.49 3.63
N TRP A 68 15.40 -32.21 2.58
CA TRP A 68 14.38 -31.76 1.63
C TRP A 68 13.33 -32.84 1.44
N THR A 69 12.08 -32.43 1.29
CA THR A 69 11.01 -33.36 0.96
C THR A 69 11.15 -33.90 -0.47
N ASP A 70 10.79 -35.16 -0.67
CA ASP A 70 10.71 -35.75 -2.01
C ASP A 70 9.47 -35.28 -2.81
N SER A 71 9.21 -35.87 -3.98
CA SER A 71 8.04 -35.51 -4.81
C SER A 71 6.68 -35.84 -4.16
N LEU A 72 6.68 -36.64 -3.10
CA LEU A 72 5.51 -37.04 -2.33
C LEU A 72 5.49 -36.35 -0.95
N GLY A 73 6.28 -35.29 -0.76
CA GLY A 73 6.31 -34.53 0.49
C GLY A 73 7.03 -35.23 1.63
N ARG A 74 7.73 -36.35 1.38
CA ARG A 74 8.32 -37.17 2.44
C ARG A 74 9.68 -36.64 2.84
N PHE A 75 9.96 -36.59 4.14
CA PHE A 75 11.28 -36.28 4.69
C PHE A 75 11.68 -37.31 5.74
N GLU A 76 12.99 -37.41 5.99
CA GLU A 76 13.54 -38.27 7.03
C GLU A 76 14.79 -37.64 7.65
N PHE A 77 14.98 -37.89 8.95
CA PHE A 77 16.24 -37.64 9.65
C PHE A 77 16.68 -38.88 10.42
N SER A 78 17.97 -39.20 10.31
CA SER A 78 18.59 -40.35 10.99
C SER A 78 19.11 -40.02 12.39
N THR A 79 19.13 -38.74 12.76
CA THR A 79 19.57 -38.25 14.06
C THR A 79 18.76 -37.02 14.45
N LEU A 80 18.45 -36.89 15.74
CA LEU A 80 17.77 -35.73 16.30
C LEU A 80 18.73 -34.74 17.00
N PRO A 81 18.41 -33.43 16.97
CA PRO A 81 19.20 -32.38 17.63
C PRO A 81 19.26 -32.48 19.15
N SER A 82 18.14 -32.84 19.78
CA SER A 82 17.90 -32.71 21.23
C SER A 82 16.66 -33.52 21.62
N GLU A 83 16.38 -33.59 22.93
CA GLU A 83 15.18 -34.26 23.46
C GLU A 83 13.87 -33.55 23.07
N ILE A 84 13.94 -32.23 22.92
CA ILE A 84 12.84 -31.37 22.47
C ILE A 84 13.36 -30.51 21.33
N PHE A 85 12.63 -30.41 20.23
CA PHE A 85 13.03 -29.63 19.08
C PHE A 85 11.81 -29.02 18.36
N THR A 86 12.10 -28.11 17.45
CA THR A 86 11.12 -27.50 16.54
C THR A 86 11.32 -28.06 15.14
N LEU A 87 10.23 -28.43 14.48
CA LEU A 87 10.22 -28.70 13.05
C LEU A 87 9.87 -27.41 12.31
N GLU A 88 10.73 -26.99 11.39
CA GLU A 88 10.43 -25.86 10.49
C GLU A 88 10.48 -26.33 9.04
N ALA A 89 9.58 -25.81 8.21
CA ALA A 89 9.62 -26.03 6.78
C ALA A 89 9.27 -24.76 6.01
N GLU A 90 9.92 -24.57 4.86
CA GLU A 90 9.71 -23.42 4.00
C GLU A 90 9.77 -23.84 2.54
N ASP A 91 8.72 -23.48 1.80
CA ASP A 91 8.74 -23.57 0.35
C ASP A 91 9.26 -22.25 -0.25
N SER A 92 10.42 -22.29 -0.90
CA SER A 92 11.07 -21.09 -1.44
C SER A 92 10.36 -20.49 -2.66
N LEU A 93 9.41 -21.21 -3.26
CA LEU A 93 8.63 -20.73 -4.41
C LEU A 93 7.39 -19.94 -3.97
N SER A 94 6.60 -20.49 -3.05
CA SER A 94 5.38 -19.87 -2.55
C SER A 94 5.60 -18.95 -1.34
N GLY A 95 6.68 -19.16 -0.58
CA GLY A 95 6.91 -18.52 0.71
C GLY A 95 6.05 -19.08 1.84
N MET A 96 5.29 -20.16 1.59
CA MET A 96 4.53 -20.85 2.62
C MET A 96 5.45 -21.51 3.63
N GLN A 97 5.04 -21.48 4.90
CA GLN A 97 5.86 -21.89 6.03
C GLN A 97 5.08 -22.83 6.96
N LEU A 98 5.84 -23.66 7.67
CA LEU A 98 5.39 -24.47 8.79
C LEU A 98 6.38 -24.27 9.93
N VAL A 99 5.86 -24.09 11.13
CA VAL A 99 6.61 -24.21 12.38
C VAL A 99 5.79 -25.10 13.30
N GLN A 100 6.45 -26.05 13.96
CA GLN A 100 5.84 -26.87 15.00
C GLN A 100 6.85 -27.03 16.13
N MET A 101 6.66 -26.26 17.20
CA MET A 101 7.56 -26.23 18.35
C MET A 101 7.28 -27.34 19.35
N GLY A 102 8.27 -27.70 20.17
CA GLY A 102 8.08 -28.56 21.34
C GLY A 102 7.89 -30.05 21.02
N ILE A 103 8.34 -30.51 19.85
CA ILE A 103 8.31 -31.92 19.48
C ILE A 103 9.32 -32.67 20.35
N SER A 104 8.84 -33.68 21.10
CA SER A 104 9.69 -34.51 21.95
C SER A 104 10.15 -35.77 21.22
N LYS A 105 11.39 -36.20 21.45
CA LYS A 105 11.95 -37.44 20.89
C LYS A 105 11.08 -38.67 21.18
N ASP A 106 10.47 -38.76 22.36
CA ASP A 106 9.61 -39.89 22.76
C ASP A 106 8.25 -39.93 22.04
N SER A 107 7.93 -38.92 21.20
CA SER A 107 6.69 -38.85 20.43
C SER A 107 6.65 -39.77 19.20
N GLU A 108 7.56 -40.76 19.08
CA GLU A 108 7.78 -41.71 17.96
C GLU A 108 6.55 -42.53 17.48
N ARG A 109 5.32 -42.18 17.86
CA ARG A 109 4.08 -42.86 17.43
C ARG A 109 2.99 -41.95 16.90
N GLU A 110 3.19 -40.63 16.87
CA GLU A 110 2.25 -39.73 16.23
C GLU A 110 2.85 -39.23 14.91
N ASN A 111 2.15 -39.44 13.79
CA ASN A 111 2.56 -38.81 12.52
C ASN A 111 2.64 -37.30 12.77
N ILE A 112 3.83 -36.73 12.66
CA ILE A 112 4.09 -35.30 12.54
C ILE A 112 3.53 -34.87 11.18
N LYS A 113 2.21 -34.68 11.15
CA LYS A 113 1.51 -34.12 10.00
C LYS A 113 1.63 -32.60 10.04
N GLY A 114 2.49 -32.08 9.19
CA GLY A 114 2.65 -30.64 8.99
C GLY A 114 1.93 -30.15 7.73
N TYR A 115 1.30 -28.98 7.83
CA TYR A 115 0.72 -28.26 6.72
C TYR A 115 1.46 -26.94 6.56
N LEU A 116 2.03 -26.70 5.38
CA LEU A 116 2.58 -25.40 5.03
C LEU A 116 1.42 -24.48 4.65
N GLU A 117 1.37 -23.33 5.32
CA GLU A 117 0.34 -22.31 5.12
C GLU A 117 0.99 -21.00 4.67
N ASN A 118 0.16 -20.08 4.17
CA ASN A 118 0.59 -18.69 4.02
C ASN A 118 1.02 -18.14 5.39
N THR A 119 1.94 -17.19 5.37
CA THR A 119 2.33 -16.51 6.61
C THR A 119 1.23 -15.56 7.09
N GLY A 120 1.25 -15.26 8.38
CA GLY A 120 0.47 -14.19 8.99
C GLY A 120 1.37 -13.08 9.51
N SER A 121 0.74 -12.09 10.14
CA SER A 121 1.43 -10.99 10.79
C SER A 121 0.94 -10.80 12.23
N VAL A 122 1.79 -10.21 13.07
CA VAL A 122 1.44 -9.84 14.44
C VAL A 122 1.68 -8.35 14.64
N ARG A 123 0.71 -7.66 15.24
CA ARG A 123 0.85 -6.29 15.73
C ARG A 123 1.00 -6.30 17.24
N LEU A 124 2.18 -5.94 17.73
CA LEU A 124 2.50 -5.84 19.14
C LEU A 124 2.42 -4.40 19.62
N GLY A 125 1.91 -4.16 20.83
CA GLY A 125 2.06 -2.85 21.47
C GLY A 125 3.49 -2.59 21.91
N ALA A 126 3.97 -1.35 21.78
CA ALA A 126 5.34 -0.96 22.09
C ALA A 126 5.42 0.19 23.10
N GLU A 127 4.59 0.16 24.15
CA GLU A 127 4.38 1.27 25.12
C GLU A 127 5.65 1.94 25.65
N ASN A 128 6.72 1.17 25.82
CA ASN A 128 7.97 1.63 26.43
C ASN A 128 9.05 1.99 25.41
N PHE A 129 8.72 2.01 24.12
CA PHE A 129 9.64 2.33 23.04
C PHE A 129 9.13 3.52 22.25
N ALA A 130 10.06 4.41 21.90
CA ALA A 130 9.72 5.55 21.04
C ALA A 130 9.54 5.08 19.60
N ASP A 131 8.66 5.75 18.84
CA ASP A 131 8.56 5.57 17.39
C ASP A 131 9.93 5.77 16.73
N GLY A 132 10.22 4.94 15.73
CA GLY A 132 11.52 4.86 15.07
C GLY A 132 12.55 3.97 15.78
N THR A 133 12.25 3.38 16.94
CA THR A 133 13.16 2.41 17.58
C THR A 133 13.28 1.16 16.71
N THR A 134 14.49 0.84 16.26
CA THR A 134 14.80 -0.35 15.48
C THR A 134 15.18 -1.53 16.36
N GLY A 135 14.94 -2.74 15.86
CA GLY A 135 15.35 -3.97 16.52
C GLY A 135 14.90 -5.19 15.76
N VAL A 136 14.80 -6.30 16.47
CA VAL A 136 14.35 -7.57 15.91
C VAL A 136 13.30 -8.23 16.81
N VAL A 137 12.34 -8.89 16.18
CA VAL A 137 11.46 -9.86 16.82
C VAL A 137 11.95 -11.27 16.52
N TYR A 138 12.06 -12.11 17.53
CA TYR A 138 12.46 -13.51 17.38
C TYR A 138 11.69 -14.43 18.32
N VAL A 139 11.72 -15.73 18.03
CA VAL A 139 11.14 -16.78 18.86
C VAL A 139 12.27 -17.74 19.27
N PRO A 140 12.59 -17.89 20.57
CA PRO A 140 13.61 -18.84 21.03
C PRO A 140 13.34 -20.28 20.55
N GLY A 141 14.39 -21.05 20.24
CA GLY A 141 14.23 -22.44 19.75
C GLY A 141 13.69 -22.53 18.31
N THR A 142 13.77 -21.45 17.54
CA THR A 142 13.35 -21.36 16.14
C THR A 142 14.38 -20.57 15.33
N THR A 143 14.29 -20.60 14.00
CA THR A 143 15.06 -19.71 13.12
C THR A 143 14.36 -18.36 12.86
N ILE A 144 13.18 -18.12 13.47
CA ILE A 144 12.42 -16.88 13.31
C ILE A 144 13.22 -15.70 13.88
N LEU A 145 13.60 -14.80 12.99
CA LEU A 145 14.19 -13.50 13.27
C LEU A 145 13.63 -12.51 12.25
N ARG A 146 13.00 -11.42 12.71
CA ARG A 146 12.35 -10.41 11.88
C ARG A 146 12.86 -9.03 12.27
N PRO A 147 13.57 -8.30 11.39
CA PRO A 147 13.90 -6.91 11.65
C PRO A 147 12.62 -6.07 11.62
N VAL A 148 12.48 -5.17 12.58
CA VAL A 148 11.29 -4.35 12.75
C VAL A 148 11.66 -2.95 13.22
N THR A 149 10.72 -2.01 13.04
CA THR A 149 10.77 -0.67 13.62
C THR A 149 9.49 -0.44 14.41
N VAL A 150 9.60 0.27 15.53
CA VAL A 150 8.43 0.76 16.28
C VAL A 150 7.79 1.89 15.47
N GLU A 151 6.50 1.75 15.16
CA GLU A 151 5.72 2.64 14.33
C GLU A 151 4.36 2.87 15.00
N LEU A 152 4.00 4.13 15.24
CA LEU A 152 2.71 4.52 15.83
C LEU A 152 2.43 3.81 17.17
N GLY A 153 3.45 3.67 18.02
CA GLY A 153 3.39 2.97 19.31
C GLY A 153 3.20 1.45 19.20
N ASN A 154 3.41 0.88 18.01
CA ASN A 154 3.26 -0.54 17.73
C ASN A 154 4.49 -1.11 17.03
N ILE A 155 4.67 -2.43 17.10
CA ILE A 155 5.64 -3.18 16.30
C ILE A 155 4.84 -4.10 15.40
N PHE A 156 5.03 -3.97 14.10
CA PHE A 156 4.40 -4.86 13.14
C PHE A 156 5.39 -5.90 12.65
N VAL A 157 5.06 -7.17 12.86
CA VAL A 157 5.91 -8.33 12.55
C VAL A 157 5.26 -9.12 11.44
N ASP A 158 5.87 -9.08 10.26
CA ASP A 158 5.35 -9.78 9.07
C ASP A 158 6.04 -11.11 8.82
N SER A 159 5.44 -11.90 7.92
CA SER A 159 6.01 -13.15 7.43
C SER A 159 6.28 -14.14 8.57
N LEU A 160 5.33 -14.27 9.50
CA LEU A 160 5.37 -15.26 10.58
C LEU A 160 4.62 -16.53 10.14
N PRO A 161 5.17 -17.73 10.36
CA PRO A 161 4.46 -18.99 10.15
C PRO A 161 3.15 -19.02 10.94
N ALA A 162 2.08 -19.56 10.34
CA ALA A 162 0.80 -19.74 11.02
C ALA A 162 0.89 -20.87 12.06
N ASP A 163 1.12 -20.51 13.31
CA ASP A 163 1.00 -21.39 14.48
C ASP A 163 0.94 -20.52 15.76
N SER A 164 0.87 -21.16 16.92
CA SER A 164 0.99 -20.57 18.23
C SER A 164 2.47 -20.37 18.62
N LEU A 165 2.99 -19.15 18.47
CA LEU A 165 4.38 -18.80 18.79
C LEU A 165 4.55 -18.35 20.25
N CYS A 166 5.53 -18.87 20.97
CA CYS A 166 5.74 -18.57 22.38
C CYS A 166 7.17 -18.88 22.87
N PRO A 167 7.87 -17.97 23.58
CA PRO A 167 7.54 -16.55 23.71
C PRO A 167 7.91 -15.79 22.42
N LEU A 168 7.20 -14.69 22.15
CA LEU A 168 7.57 -13.76 21.09
C LEU A 168 8.33 -12.58 21.72
N ILE A 169 9.59 -12.38 21.32
CA ILE A 169 10.49 -11.42 21.97
C ILE A 169 10.91 -10.35 20.98
N PHE A 170 10.60 -9.09 21.28
CA PHE A 170 11.24 -7.95 20.65
C PHE A 170 12.48 -7.55 21.44
N ARG A 171 13.58 -7.33 20.73
CA ARG A 171 14.82 -6.77 21.28
C ARG A 171 15.24 -5.58 20.43
N SER A 172 15.33 -4.40 21.04
CA SER A 172 15.82 -3.20 20.39
C SER A 172 17.33 -3.26 20.14
N ASP A 173 17.81 -2.45 19.22
CA ASP A 173 19.26 -2.31 18.97
C ASP A 173 20.01 -1.71 20.17
N SER A 174 19.31 -1.00 21.06
CA SER A 174 19.86 -0.52 22.35
C SER A 174 20.05 -1.64 23.39
N GLY A 175 19.43 -2.81 23.17
CA GLY A 175 19.48 -3.96 24.06
C GLY A 175 18.31 -4.08 25.03
N ASP A 176 17.37 -3.13 25.01
CA ASP A 176 16.10 -3.22 25.74
C ASP A 176 15.19 -4.28 25.08
N SER A 177 14.23 -4.82 25.83
CA SER A 177 13.38 -5.91 25.33
C SER A 177 11.94 -5.82 25.81
N LEU A 178 11.06 -6.40 25.00
CA LEU A 178 9.66 -6.64 25.29
C LEU A 178 9.40 -8.13 25.03
N GLU A 179 8.88 -8.83 26.02
CA GLU A 179 8.60 -10.26 25.94
C GLU A 179 7.10 -10.51 26.07
N VAL A 180 6.54 -11.21 25.08
CA VAL A 180 5.20 -11.77 25.15
C VAL A 180 5.32 -13.24 25.54
N ASN A 181 5.11 -13.51 26.83
CA ASN A 181 5.29 -14.84 27.44
C ASN A 181 4.06 -15.75 27.33
N GLU A 182 2.95 -15.24 26.79
CA GLU A 182 1.76 -16.04 26.48
C GLU A 182 1.78 -16.45 25.01
N PRO A 183 1.17 -17.60 24.64
CA PRO A 183 1.15 -18.04 23.26
C PRO A 183 0.41 -17.07 22.34
N VAL A 184 1.09 -16.65 21.26
CA VAL A 184 0.54 -15.76 20.23
C VAL A 184 0.10 -16.59 19.03
N LEU A 185 -1.21 -16.69 18.81
CA LEU A 185 -1.76 -17.37 17.64
C LEU A 185 -1.57 -16.52 16.37
N VAL A 186 -0.68 -16.93 15.49
CA VAL A 186 -0.53 -16.36 14.15
C VAL A 186 -1.52 -17.05 13.22
N VAL A 187 -2.31 -16.26 12.50
CA VAL A 187 -3.31 -16.76 11.54
C VAL A 187 -2.85 -16.38 10.13
N ALA A 188 -2.81 -17.37 9.24
CA ALA A 188 -2.46 -17.16 7.83
C ALA A 188 -3.30 -16.03 7.20
N ASP A 189 -2.66 -15.19 6.38
CA ASP A 189 -3.29 -14.08 5.65
C ASP A 189 -4.03 -13.05 6.54
N SER A 190 -3.70 -12.98 7.83
CA SER A 190 -4.33 -12.09 8.81
C SER A 190 -3.31 -11.43 9.73
N VAL A 191 -3.73 -10.34 10.38
CA VAL A 191 -2.97 -9.64 11.42
C VAL A 191 -3.56 -9.97 12.79
N THR A 192 -2.76 -10.56 13.67
CA THR A 192 -3.13 -10.80 15.07
C THR A 192 -2.65 -9.64 15.93
N SER A 193 -3.54 -9.01 16.70
CA SER A 193 -3.18 -7.90 17.59
C SER A 193 -2.93 -8.40 19.02
N VAL A 194 -1.78 -8.06 19.59
CA VAL A 194 -1.39 -8.43 20.97
C VAL A 194 -0.97 -7.17 21.72
N GLN A 195 -1.76 -6.79 22.73
CA GLN A 195 -1.52 -5.59 23.53
C GLN A 195 -1.31 -4.32 22.68
N SER A 196 -1.83 -4.29 21.45
CA SER A 196 -1.63 -3.20 20.49
C SER A 196 -2.35 -1.92 20.92
N HIS A 197 -1.80 -0.78 20.51
CA HIS A 197 -2.39 0.54 20.76
C HIS A 197 -3.23 0.97 19.58
N SER A 198 -4.49 1.35 19.82
CA SER A 198 -5.27 2.05 18.80
C SER A 198 -4.65 3.40 18.48
N VAL A 199 -4.55 3.72 17.20
CA VAL A 199 -3.94 4.97 16.72
C VAL A 199 -5.01 6.03 16.49
N SER A 200 -4.78 7.21 17.07
CA SER A 200 -5.55 8.44 16.83
C SER A 200 -4.58 9.56 16.51
N LEU A 201 -4.73 10.19 15.35
CA LEU A 201 -3.93 11.32 14.91
C LEU A 201 -4.80 12.56 14.80
N ARG A 202 -4.28 13.72 15.22
CA ARG A 202 -4.99 15.00 15.09
C ARG A 202 -4.05 16.12 14.69
N PHE A 203 -4.26 16.62 13.48
CA PHE A 203 -3.55 17.74 12.89
C PHE A 203 -4.31 19.03 13.11
N ARG A 204 -3.59 20.09 13.50
CA ARG A 204 -4.15 21.43 13.68
C ARG A 204 -3.68 22.33 12.53
N ILE A 205 -4.63 22.79 11.72
CA ILE A 205 -4.37 23.61 10.54
C ILE A 205 -4.90 25.04 10.80
N PRO A 206 -4.02 26.00 11.16
CA PRO A 206 -4.44 27.37 11.43
C PRO A 206 -4.85 28.06 10.13
N LEU A 207 -6.02 28.70 10.12
CA LEU A 207 -6.50 29.51 9.01
C LEU A 207 -6.49 30.99 9.45
N ASP A 208 -5.56 31.79 8.93
CA ASP A 208 -5.41 33.19 9.29
C ASP A 208 -5.82 34.10 8.11
N MET A 209 -7.02 34.66 8.18
CA MET A 209 -7.59 35.56 7.17
C MET A 209 -7.41 37.04 7.52
N THR A 210 -6.53 37.34 8.48
CA THR A 210 -6.15 38.71 8.84
C THR A 210 -5.00 39.21 7.98
N SER A 211 -4.61 40.48 8.15
CA SER A 211 -3.47 41.06 7.44
C SER A 211 -2.11 40.39 7.74
N SER A 212 -2.02 39.53 8.77
CA SER A 212 -0.82 38.71 9.02
C SER A 212 -0.79 37.39 8.26
N GLY A 213 -1.91 36.98 7.66
CA GLY A 213 -2.04 35.77 6.86
C GLY A 213 -2.54 36.08 5.44
N ILE A 214 -3.56 35.35 5.00
CA ILE A 214 -4.19 35.56 3.68
C ILE A 214 -5.37 36.51 3.88
N ALA A 215 -5.10 37.82 3.79
CA ALA A 215 -6.15 38.82 3.91
C ALA A 215 -7.21 38.63 2.80
N LEU A 216 -8.47 38.50 3.20
CA LEU A 216 -9.61 38.39 2.28
C LEU A 216 -10.33 39.74 2.19
N ASP A 217 -10.66 40.17 0.98
CA ASP A 217 -11.48 41.37 0.77
C ASP A 217 -12.96 41.15 1.10
N GLU A 218 -13.41 39.90 1.05
CA GLU A 218 -14.77 39.48 1.39
C GLU A 218 -14.81 38.07 2.02
N ASP A 219 -15.98 37.68 2.54
CA ASP A 219 -16.17 36.33 3.09
C ASP A 219 -16.14 35.28 1.96
N LEU A 220 -15.21 34.32 2.02
CA LEU A 220 -15.20 33.17 1.12
C LEU A 220 -16.24 32.14 1.56
N ARG A 221 -16.94 31.51 0.60
CA ARG A 221 -18.03 30.56 0.86
C ARG A 221 -17.95 29.37 -0.08
N ASN A 222 -18.36 28.21 0.42
CA ASN A 222 -18.54 26.95 -0.32
C ASN A 222 -17.39 26.60 -1.28
N PHE A 223 -16.15 26.80 -0.86
CA PHE A 223 -14.99 26.55 -1.72
C PHE A 223 -14.24 25.29 -1.28
N PRO A 224 -13.66 24.54 -2.22
CA PRO A 224 -12.78 23.41 -1.90
C PRO A 224 -11.43 23.93 -1.39
N LEU A 225 -10.91 23.30 -0.35
CA LEU A 225 -9.58 23.53 0.18
C LEU A 225 -8.83 22.19 0.19
N GLU A 226 -7.64 22.17 -0.38
CA GLU A 226 -6.73 21.03 -0.24
C GLU A 226 -5.95 21.13 1.05
N ILE A 227 -5.78 20.00 1.72
CA ILE A 227 -4.91 19.81 2.87
C ILE A 227 -3.88 18.77 2.44
N ARG A 228 -2.63 19.17 2.36
CA ARG A 228 -1.51 18.26 2.12
C ARG A 228 -0.76 18.03 3.41
N LEU A 229 -0.51 16.77 3.72
CA LEU A 229 0.38 16.32 4.77
C LEU A 229 1.56 15.59 4.14
N ASP A 230 2.75 15.77 4.69
CA ASP A 230 3.93 14.99 4.31
C ASP A 230 4.81 14.60 5.49
N SER A 231 5.90 13.88 5.23
CA SER A 231 6.87 13.42 6.23
C SER A 231 7.45 14.52 7.14
N SER A 232 7.33 15.80 6.77
CA SER A 232 7.70 16.93 7.64
C SER A 232 6.65 17.27 8.69
N ASP A 233 5.39 16.91 8.47
CA ASP A 233 4.27 17.09 9.41
C ASP A 233 4.20 15.94 10.42
N TYR A 234 4.38 14.70 9.94
CA TYR A 234 4.32 13.49 10.76
C TYR A 234 4.99 12.29 10.06
N ASP A 235 5.47 11.34 10.85
CA ASP A 235 5.97 10.07 10.33
C ASP A 235 4.80 9.10 10.13
N PHE A 236 4.37 8.96 8.87
CA PHE A 236 3.20 8.16 8.51
C PHE A 236 3.50 6.66 8.36
N ARG A 237 4.72 6.19 8.64
CA ARG A 237 5.06 4.77 8.54
C ARG A 237 4.13 3.92 9.40
N GLY A 238 3.65 2.83 8.83
CA GLY A 238 2.74 1.91 9.48
C GLY A 238 1.28 2.35 9.45
N LEU A 239 0.96 3.57 9.01
CA LEU A 239 -0.43 4.04 8.92
C LEU A 239 -1.22 3.28 7.83
N GLU A 240 -0.56 2.92 6.73
CA GLU A 240 -1.11 2.10 5.64
C GLU A 240 -1.51 0.69 6.08
N ARG A 241 -0.98 0.25 7.23
CA ARG A 241 -1.26 -1.05 7.84
C ARG A 241 -2.49 -1.02 8.74
N LEU A 242 -3.07 0.16 8.94
CA LEU A 242 -4.22 0.39 9.80
C LEU A 242 -5.49 0.60 8.98
N GLN A 243 -6.61 0.22 9.58
CA GLN A 243 -7.93 0.51 9.05
C GLN A 243 -8.61 1.54 9.94
N GLY A 244 -9.01 2.65 9.36
CA GLY A 244 -9.63 3.75 10.09
C GLY A 244 -10.24 4.78 9.16
N ALA A 245 -10.72 5.87 9.75
CA ALA A 245 -11.39 6.94 9.03
C ALA A 245 -10.71 8.27 9.27
N TRP A 246 -10.61 9.05 8.19
CA TRP A 246 -10.24 10.46 8.26
C TRP A 246 -11.49 11.33 8.43
N ASN A 247 -11.36 12.40 9.21
CA ASN A 247 -12.41 13.39 9.42
C ASN A 247 -11.84 14.81 9.46
N ALA A 248 -12.58 15.77 8.91
CA ALA A 248 -12.25 17.19 8.95
C ALA A 248 -13.30 17.97 9.73
N VAL A 249 -12.87 18.82 10.67
CA VAL A 249 -13.77 19.63 11.51
C VAL A 249 -13.31 21.09 11.55
N LEU A 250 -14.24 22.00 11.27
CA LEU A 250 -14.04 23.44 11.40
C LEU A 250 -15.12 24.03 12.29
N CYS A 251 -14.73 24.74 13.35
CA CYS A 251 -15.67 25.34 14.32
C CYS A 251 -16.69 24.38 14.96
N GLY A 252 -16.42 23.08 14.98
CA GLY A 252 -17.30 22.03 15.51
C GLY A 252 -18.18 21.35 14.46
N ASP A 253 -18.20 21.86 13.22
CA ASP A 253 -18.91 21.25 12.10
C ASP A 253 -18.00 20.25 11.37
N THR A 254 -18.50 19.03 11.18
CA THR A 254 -17.86 18.03 10.32
C THR A 254 -18.01 18.43 8.85
N LEU A 255 -16.90 18.41 8.13
CA LEU A 255 -16.83 18.80 6.73
C LEU A 255 -16.80 17.57 5.81
N PRO A 256 -17.30 17.70 4.56
CA PRO A 256 -17.03 16.71 3.53
C PRO A 256 -15.53 16.58 3.28
N LEU A 257 -15.03 15.36 3.12
CA LEU A 257 -13.60 15.06 2.98
C LEU A 257 -13.41 13.98 1.92
N SER A 258 -12.49 14.22 0.99
CA SER A 258 -12.06 13.25 -0.02
C SER A 258 -10.56 13.09 0.07
N LEU A 259 -10.08 11.86 0.25
CA LEU A 259 -8.68 11.54 0.03
C LEU A 259 -8.43 11.55 -1.48
N SER A 260 -7.65 12.53 -1.96
CA SER A 260 -7.34 12.70 -3.38
C SER A 260 -6.14 11.84 -3.77
N TYR A 261 -5.07 11.96 -2.97
CA TYR A 261 -3.79 11.35 -3.26
C TYR A 261 -3.17 10.79 -1.99
N ALA A 262 -2.60 9.60 -2.07
CA ALA A 262 -1.83 8.98 -1.01
C ALA A 262 -0.64 8.24 -1.62
N ASP A 263 0.55 8.59 -1.16
CA ASP A 263 1.80 7.92 -1.50
C ASP A 263 2.48 7.57 -0.17
N SER A 264 2.24 6.34 0.30
CA SER A 264 2.74 5.85 1.58
C SER A 264 4.26 5.73 1.60
N GLU A 265 4.90 5.45 0.45
CA GLU A 265 6.36 5.38 0.35
C GLU A 265 7.00 6.76 0.57
N LYS A 266 6.39 7.81 0.03
CA LYS A 266 6.83 9.20 0.25
C LYS A 266 6.23 9.84 1.50
N GLY A 267 5.31 9.15 2.17
CA GLY A 267 4.56 9.66 3.31
C GLY A 267 3.71 10.89 2.98
N ILE A 268 3.15 10.97 1.77
CA ILE A 268 2.34 12.10 1.31
C ILE A 268 0.86 11.73 1.31
N PHE A 269 0.03 12.60 1.90
CA PHE A 269 -1.42 12.50 1.82
C PHE A 269 -2.02 13.85 1.42
N ALA A 270 -2.95 13.86 0.47
CA ALA A 270 -3.67 15.05 0.06
C ALA A 270 -5.17 14.83 0.18
N PHE A 271 -5.85 15.75 0.85
CA PHE A 271 -7.27 15.71 1.10
C PHE A 271 -7.96 16.95 0.57
N TRP A 272 -9.08 16.79 -0.10
CA TRP A 272 -9.98 17.90 -0.41
C TRP A 272 -11.07 17.99 0.65
N THR A 273 -11.38 19.19 1.12
CA THR A 273 -12.54 19.45 1.96
C THR A 273 -13.29 20.69 1.50
N ARG A 274 -14.62 20.71 1.64
CA ARG A 274 -15.42 21.89 1.30
C ARG A 274 -15.60 22.79 2.53
N ILE A 275 -15.03 23.98 2.47
CA ILE A 275 -15.17 25.00 3.51
C ILE A 275 -16.45 25.80 3.25
N ALA A 276 -17.41 25.70 4.16
CA ALA A 276 -18.69 26.40 4.03
C ALA A 276 -18.51 27.93 4.06
N LYS A 277 -17.66 28.43 4.97
CA LYS A 277 -17.40 29.85 5.10
C LYS A 277 -16.08 30.14 5.82
N LEU A 278 -15.29 31.07 5.28
CA LEU A 278 -14.27 31.80 6.02
C LEU A 278 -14.65 33.28 6.11
N ARG A 279 -14.45 33.88 7.27
CA ARG A 279 -14.75 35.30 7.48
C ARG A 279 -13.52 36.15 7.17
N THR A 280 -13.71 37.28 6.52
CA THR A 280 -12.63 38.27 6.38
C THR A 280 -12.15 38.74 7.77
N ASN A 281 -10.84 38.97 7.90
CA ASN A 281 -10.19 39.45 9.12
C ASN A 281 -10.47 38.59 10.37
N ALA A 282 -10.57 37.28 10.17
CA ALA A 282 -10.75 36.30 11.23
C ALA A 282 -9.61 35.29 11.27
N LYS A 283 -9.48 34.59 12.41
CA LYS A 283 -8.64 33.40 12.53
C LYS A 283 -9.53 32.24 12.93
N ASP A 284 -9.39 31.13 12.23
CA ASP A 284 -10.07 29.88 12.51
C ASP A 284 -9.04 28.74 12.59
N THR A 285 -9.51 27.54 12.93
CA THR A 285 -8.66 26.36 13.00
C THR A 285 -9.43 25.17 12.48
N LEU A 286 -8.89 24.59 11.42
CA LEU A 286 -9.34 23.33 10.86
C LEU A 286 -8.59 22.19 11.57
N PHE A 287 -9.31 21.14 11.91
CA PHE A 287 -8.73 19.91 12.42
C PHE A 287 -8.93 18.80 11.40
N LEU A 288 -7.84 18.15 11.01
CA LEU A 288 -7.87 16.89 10.28
C LEU A 288 -7.49 15.79 11.27
N SER A 289 -8.24 14.69 11.31
CA SER A 289 -8.00 13.62 12.28
C SER A 289 -8.17 12.26 11.64
N PHE A 290 -7.36 11.29 12.09
CA PHE A 290 -7.48 9.88 11.74
C PHE A 290 -7.82 9.11 13.02
N GLU A 291 -8.83 8.25 12.95
CA GLU A 291 -9.21 7.36 14.04
C GLU A 291 -9.25 5.92 13.54
N GLU A 292 -8.43 5.06 14.14
CA GLU A 292 -8.43 3.63 13.86
C GLU A 292 -9.76 2.97 14.27
N ASN A 293 -10.13 1.88 13.60
CA ASN A 293 -11.33 1.08 13.88
C ASN A 293 -12.64 1.88 13.81
N THR A 294 -12.60 3.04 13.16
CA THR A 294 -13.76 3.89 12.94
C THR A 294 -14.17 3.79 11.46
N GLU A 295 -15.44 3.52 11.21
CA GLU A 295 -15.98 3.60 9.86
C GLU A 295 -16.12 5.07 9.43
N ALA A 296 -15.82 5.36 8.15
CA ALA A 296 -16.00 6.69 7.62
C ALA A 296 -17.49 7.12 7.74
N SER A 297 -17.74 8.25 8.40
CA SER A 297 -19.11 8.74 8.57
C SER A 297 -19.71 9.14 7.22
N LEU A 298 -20.97 8.78 6.95
CA LEU A 298 -21.65 9.21 5.70
C LEU A 298 -21.74 10.75 5.56
N GLN A 299 -21.62 11.49 6.67
CA GLN A 299 -21.59 12.97 6.67
C GLN A 299 -20.26 13.54 6.18
N SER A 300 -19.13 12.85 6.41
CA SER A 300 -17.83 13.20 5.84
C SER A 300 -17.70 12.79 4.37
N GLN A 301 -18.68 12.09 3.78
CA GLN A 301 -18.69 11.61 2.39
C GLN A 301 -19.45 12.50 1.39
N GLY A 302 -19.85 13.72 1.77
CA GLY A 302 -20.38 14.65 0.78
C GLY A 302 -19.34 14.92 -0.32
N ASN A 303 -19.76 15.00 -1.59
CA ASN A 303 -18.82 15.37 -2.64
C ASN A 303 -18.32 16.80 -2.39
N VAL A 304 -17.01 16.98 -2.25
CA VAL A 304 -16.34 18.25 -1.99
C VAL A 304 -16.65 19.28 -3.09
N PHE A 305 -16.79 18.82 -4.33
CA PHE A 305 -17.03 19.64 -5.51
C PHE A 305 -18.52 19.61 -5.94
N SER A 306 -19.46 19.34 -5.03
CA SER A 306 -20.90 19.28 -5.36
C SER A 306 -21.58 20.64 -5.56
N ASP A 307 -20.93 21.76 -5.22
CA ASP A 307 -21.55 23.08 -5.21
C ASP A 307 -20.84 24.05 -6.16
N GLY A 308 -21.48 24.33 -7.30
CA GLY A 308 -20.99 25.29 -8.29
C GLY A 308 -19.96 24.77 -9.29
N PHE A 309 -19.51 23.50 -9.20
CA PHE A 309 -18.55 22.91 -10.14
C PHE A 309 -19.26 22.12 -11.24
N ILE A 310 -18.82 22.35 -12.48
CA ILE A 310 -19.22 21.53 -13.64
C ILE A 310 -18.38 20.25 -13.69
N ALA A 311 -17.07 20.38 -13.53
CA ALA A 311 -16.11 19.28 -13.49
C ALA A 311 -14.87 19.71 -12.68
N ALA A 312 -14.14 18.74 -12.14
CA ALA A 312 -12.86 18.96 -11.47
C ALA A 312 -11.97 17.73 -11.69
N TRP A 313 -10.75 17.94 -12.19
CA TRP A 313 -9.79 16.86 -12.48
C TRP A 313 -8.51 17.09 -11.67
N HIS A 314 -8.14 16.12 -10.84
CA HIS A 314 -6.91 16.14 -10.03
C HIS A 314 -5.76 15.35 -10.65
N PHE A 315 -6.06 14.47 -11.62
CA PHE A 315 -5.08 13.59 -12.28
C PHE A 315 -4.33 12.64 -11.34
N ASP A 316 -4.95 12.29 -10.21
CA ASP A 316 -4.38 11.36 -9.23
C ASP A 316 -4.27 9.91 -9.78
N GLU A 317 -5.06 9.57 -10.81
CA GLU A 317 -5.00 8.26 -11.48
C GLU A 317 -3.88 8.13 -12.54
N GLY A 318 -3.06 9.16 -12.70
CA GLY A 318 -1.98 9.20 -13.69
C GLY A 318 -2.47 9.20 -15.13
N ASP A 319 -1.74 8.53 -16.02
CA ASP A 319 -2.01 8.50 -17.47
C ASP A 319 -3.09 7.48 -17.90
N SER A 320 -3.75 6.83 -16.95
CA SER A 320 -4.75 5.79 -17.22
C SER A 320 -6.16 6.35 -17.46
N THR A 321 -6.54 7.38 -16.70
CA THR A 321 -7.84 8.06 -16.74
C THR A 321 -7.70 9.41 -16.06
N ALA A 322 -8.51 10.40 -16.42
CA ALA A 322 -8.63 11.65 -15.67
C ALA A 322 -10.01 11.70 -15.02
N ARG A 323 -10.15 11.24 -13.77
CA ARG A 323 -11.46 11.14 -13.14
C ARG A 323 -12.03 12.52 -12.80
N ASP A 324 -13.33 12.69 -13.05
CA ASP A 324 -14.09 13.87 -12.65
C ASP A 324 -14.52 13.75 -11.18
N ALA A 325 -13.86 14.51 -10.31
CA ALA A 325 -14.11 14.52 -8.88
C ALA A 325 -15.49 15.06 -8.50
N THR A 326 -16.21 15.74 -9.40
CA THR A 326 -17.60 16.18 -9.17
C THR A 326 -18.61 15.03 -9.26
N GLY A 327 -18.24 13.92 -9.90
CA GLY A 327 -19.16 12.83 -10.20
C GLY A 327 -20.21 13.15 -11.26
N ASN A 328 -20.05 14.25 -12.01
CA ASN A 328 -20.97 14.65 -13.09
C ASN A 328 -20.77 13.85 -14.39
N GLY A 329 -19.77 12.96 -14.42
CA GLY A 329 -19.54 12.03 -15.53
C GLY A 329 -18.68 12.60 -16.65
N PHE A 330 -17.84 13.59 -16.35
CA PHE A 330 -16.88 14.16 -17.29
C PHE A 330 -15.48 13.55 -17.17
N ASP A 331 -15.38 12.24 -16.93
CA ASP A 331 -14.11 11.52 -16.89
C ASP A 331 -13.37 11.67 -18.24
N GLY A 332 -12.11 12.07 -18.19
CA GLY A 332 -11.24 12.26 -19.34
C GLY A 332 -10.44 11.03 -19.72
N ILE A 333 -10.07 10.97 -20.99
CA ILE A 333 -9.25 9.91 -21.60
C ILE A 333 -7.89 10.51 -21.94
N PRO A 334 -6.83 10.21 -21.16
CA PRO A 334 -5.47 10.60 -21.49
C PRO A 334 -4.95 9.87 -22.73
N GLU A 335 -4.24 10.59 -23.60
CA GLU A 335 -3.67 10.10 -24.86
C GLU A 335 -2.26 10.67 -25.00
N ASP A 336 -1.28 9.83 -25.38
CA ASP A 336 0.10 10.21 -25.71
C ASP A 336 0.77 11.17 -24.71
N LEU A 337 0.64 10.90 -23.41
CA LEU A 337 1.21 11.68 -22.31
C LEU A 337 1.75 10.76 -21.20
N SER A 338 2.43 11.33 -20.20
CA SER A 338 2.94 10.57 -19.05
C SER A 338 2.57 11.25 -17.72
N VAL A 339 2.83 10.59 -16.60
CA VAL A 339 2.70 11.20 -15.27
C VAL A 339 3.84 12.20 -15.03
N ALA A 340 3.55 13.35 -14.41
CA ALA A 340 4.56 14.32 -14.04
C ALA A 340 5.23 13.95 -12.70
N ASP A 341 6.52 14.28 -12.56
CA ASP A 341 7.27 14.04 -11.32
C ASP A 341 6.86 14.99 -10.17
N GLU A 342 6.28 16.14 -10.51
CA GLU A 342 5.90 17.20 -9.57
C GLU A 342 4.49 17.71 -9.87
N ALA A 343 3.73 17.96 -8.81
CA ALA A 343 2.42 18.58 -8.84
C ALA A 343 2.29 19.60 -7.70
N VAL A 344 1.50 20.66 -7.95
CA VAL A 344 1.15 21.63 -6.91
C VAL A 344 0.17 21.02 -5.89
N ALA A 345 -0.77 20.22 -6.41
CA ALA A 345 -1.90 19.62 -5.70
C ALA A 345 -2.14 18.23 -6.31
N GLY A 346 -2.33 17.19 -5.48
CA GLY A 346 -2.50 15.81 -5.94
C GLY A 346 -1.45 15.33 -6.96
N GLY A 347 -1.92 14.69 -8.03
CA GLY A 347 -1.15 14.29 -9.21
C GLY A 347 -1.10 15.34 -10.31
N ALA A 348 -0.31 15.07 -11.35
CA ALA A 348 -0.23 15.90 -12.55
C ALA A 348 0.19 15.08 -13.77
N LEU A 349 -0.18 15.57 -14.95
CA LEU A 349 0.21 14.99 -16.23
C LEU A 349 1.31 15.81 -16.91
N TYR A 350 2.25 15.11 -17.52
CA TYR A 350 3.35 15.67 -18.29
C TYR A 350 3.08 15.53 -19.79
N TYR A 351 3.25 16.63 -20.51
CA TYR A 351 3.06 16.74 -21.95
C TYR A 351 4.39 17.10 -22.61
N ASP A 352 4.90 16.23 -23.48
CA ASP A 352 6.21 16.39 -24.12
C ASP A 352 6.25 17.52 -25.19
N GLY A 353 5.06 18.04 -25.55
CA GLY A 353 4.89 19.12 -26.53
C GLY A 353 4.98 18.69 -28.00
N SER A 354 4.96 17.39 -28.28
CA SER A 354 4.91 16.81 -29.63
C SER A 354 3.50 16.32 -29.98
N GLN A 355 2.91 15.51 -29.11
CA GLN A 355 1.54 15.01 -29.12
C GLN A 355 1.06 14.92 -27.67
N GLY A 356 -0.23 14.64 -27.48
CA GLY A 356 -0.80 14.40 -26.15
C GLY A 356 -1.95 15.31 -25.77
N ALA A 357 -2.98 14.72 -25.19
CA ALA A 357 -4.18 15.41 -24.73
C ALA A 357 -4.91 14.58 -23.68
N VAL A 358 -5.76 15.24 -22.89
CA VAL A 358 -6.86 14.55 -22.20
C VAL A 358 -8.15 14.90 -22.91
N THR A 359 -8.76 13.91 -23.55
CA THR A 359 -10.01 14.08 -24.27
C THR A 359 -11.18 13.88 -23.31
N ILE A 360 -12.04 14.89 -23.15
CA ILE A 360 -13.28 14.77 -22.38
C ILE A 360 -14.44 14.35 -23.32
N PRO A 361 -14.89 13.09 -23.28
CA PRO A 361 -16.01 12.61 -24.10
C PRO A 361 -17.32 13.27 -23.67
N ASN A 362 -18.35 13.17 -24.52
CA ASN A 362 -19.71 13.65 -24.25
C ASN A 362 -19.84 15.16 -23.95
N SER A 363 -18.78 15.94 -24.13
CA SER A 363 -18.75 17.39 -23.91
C SER A 363 -19.50 18.21 -24.98
N ALA A 364 -20.04 17.56 -26.01
CA ALA A 364 -20.81 18.22 -27.07
C ALA A 364 -22.25 18.55 -26.66
N THR A 365 -22.67 18.11 -25.48
CA THR A 365 -23.98 18.41 -24.87
C THR A 365 -23.81 18.52 -23.36
N GLY A 366 -24.73 19.17 -22.68
CA GLY A 366 -24.72 19.26 -21.21
C GLY A 366 -23.86 20.41 -20.69
N ALA A 367 -23.35 20.28 -19.47
CA ALA A 367 -22.76 21.40 -18.73
C ALA A 367 -21.43 21.93 -19.30
N LEU A 368 -20.70 21.13 -20.09
CA LEU A 368 -19.49 21.57 -20.82
C LEU A 368 -19.79 22.14 -22.23
N ASP A 369 -21.03 22.10 -22.70
CA ASP A 369 -21.43 22.77 -23.96
C ASP A 369 -21.74 24.25 -23.69
N LEU A 370 -20.68 25.00 -23.39
CA LEU A 370 -20.77 26.41 -23.01
C LEU A 370 -21.29 27.25 -24.19
N THR A 371 -22.39 27.97 -23.96
CA THR A 371 -22.97 28.92 -24.91
C THR A 371 -22.51 30.35 -24.63
N LEU A 372 -22.76 31.28 -25.56
CA LEU A 372 -22.45 32.71 -25.39
C LEU A 372 -23.14 33.39 -24.19
N GLN A 373 -24.14 32.73 -23.58
CA GLN A 373 -24.83 33.23 -22.39
C GLN A 373 -24.39 32.53 -21.09
N THR A 374 -23.39 31.64 -21.17
CA THR A 374 -22.94 30.86 -20.01
C THR A 374 -21.79 31.60 -19.33
N SER A 375 -21.98 31.97 -18.06
CA SER A 375 -20.89 32.48 -17.22
C SER A 375 -20.26 31.31 -16.46
N VAL A 376 -18.95 31.14 -16.60
CA VAL A 376 -18.18 30.06 -16.00
C VAL A 376 -16.78 30.57 -15.65
N THR A 377 -16.21 30.01 -14.60
CA THR A 377 -14.80 30.22 -14.24
C THR A 377 -14.02 28.95 -14.55
N PHE A 378 -12.85 29.11 -15.14
CA PHE A 378 -11.88 28.04 -15.32
C PHE A 378 -10.63 28.37 -14.51
N SER A 379 -10.11 27.38 -13.79
CA SER A 379 -8.90 27.51 -12.97
C SER A 379 -8.05 26.26 -13.13
N VAL A 380 -6.74 26.43 -13.30
CA VAL A 380 -5.80 25.33 -13.53
C VAL A 380 -4.41 25.69 -13.02
N TRP A 381 -3.66 24.70 -12.55
CA TRP A 381 -2.22 24.81 -12.32
C TRP A 381 -1.47 24.30 -13.55
N VAL A 382 -0.57 25.12 -14.10
CA VAL A 382 0.26 24.74 -15.26
C VAL A 382 1.69 25.14 -14.99
N LYS A 383 2.62 24.19 -15.15
CA LYS A 383 4.05 24.44 -15.18
C LYS A 383 4.54 24.31 -16.62
N MET A 384 5.04 25.39 -17.21
CA MET A 384 5.60 25.37 -18.55
C MET A 384 7.13 25.24 -18.48
N GLU A 385 7.70 24.22 -19.12
CA GLU A 385 9.16 24.06 -19.23
C GLU A 385 9.79 24.96 -20.31
N GLY A 386 8.97 25.49 -21.21
CA GLY A 386 9.40 26.38 -22.29
C GLY A 386 8.29 27.33 -22.72
N LEU A 387 8.67 28.57 -23.00
CA LEU A 387 7.81 29.69 -23.37
C LEU A 387 7.90 30.06 -24.86
N ASP A 388 8.61 29.25 -25.65
CA ASP A 388 8.93 29.49 -27.05
C ASP A 388 7.83 29.01 -28.02
N ARG A 389 6.82 28.29 -27.52
CA ARG A 389 5.74 27.71 -28.34
C ARG A 389 4.38 27.99 -27.71
N SER A 390 3.41 28.32 -28.57
CA SER A 390 2.01 28.44 -28.16
C SER A 390 1.40 27.07 -27.88
N ARG A 391 0.56 26.97 -26.84
CA ARG A 391 -0.01 25.71 -26.36
C ARG A 391 -1.42 25.92 -25.83
N VAL A 392 -2.36 25.05 -26.22
CA VAL A 392 -3.69 25.00 -25.62
C VAL A 392 -3.59 24.27 -24.29
N VAL A 393 -4.05 24.91 -23.22
CA VAL A 393 -4.11 24.31 -21.88
C VAL A 393 -5.45 23.62 -21.68
N PHE A 394 -6.53 24.27 -22.09
CA PHE A 394 -7.88 23.72 -22.06
C PHE A 394 -8.70 24.35 -23.17
N GLY A 395 -9.59 23.61 -23.80
CA GLY A 395 -10.48 24.18 -24.78
C GLY A 395 -11.34 23.18 -25.52
N LYS A 396 -12.32 23.70 -26.25
CA LYS A 396 -13.24 22.93 -27.07
C LYS A 396 -13.33 23.56 -28.45
N GLY A 397 -12.70 22.89 -29.43
CA GLY A 397 -12.64 23.38 -30.81
C GLY A 397 -11.95 24.75 -30.96
N ALA A 398 -11.73 25.17 -32.20
CA ALA A 398 -11.11 26.46 -32.48
C ALA A 398 -12.05 27.66 -32.23
N SER A 399 -13.36 27.41 -32.09
CA SER A 399 -14.39 28.44 -32.10
C SER A 399 -15.37 28.37 -30.93
N GLN A 400 -15.15 27.58 -29.87
CA GLN A 400 -16.05 27.58 -28.71
C GLN A 400 -15.44 28.20 -27.47
N TYR A 401 -14.34 27.68 -26.94
CA TYR A 401 -13.61 28.31 -25.83
C TYR A 401 -12.22 27.70 -25.72
N HIS A 402 -11.24 28.48 -25.28
CA HIS A 402 -9.94 27.96 -24.88
C HIS A 402 -9.22 28.88 -23.89
N LEU A 403 -8.44 28.27 -23.01
CA LEU A 403 -7.30 28.88 -22.35
C LEU A 403 -6.04 28.43 -23.09
N MET A 404 -5.28 29.37 -23.63
CA MET A 404 -4.10 29.09 -24.42
C MET A 404 -2.96 30.01 -24.02
N TYR A 405 -1.74 29.47 -23.96
CA TYR A 405 -0.54 30.28 -23.91
C TYR A 405 -0.11 30.62 -25.35
N LEU A 406 0.10 31.91 -25.63
CA LEU A 406 0.65 32.41 -26.89
C LEU A 406 2.11 32.77 -26.70
N ALA A 407 3.00 32.04 -27.37
CA ALA A 407 4.38 32.47 -27.50
C ALA A 407 4.47 33.59 -28.54
N GLY A 408 5.05 34.72 -28.15
CA GLY A 408 5.33 35.82 -29.07
C GLY A 408 6.82 36.05 -29.26
N THR A 409 7.18 36.74 -30.34
CA THR A 409 8.57 37.11 -30.62
C THR A 409 9.08 38.25 -29.73
N ASN A 410 8.17 39.07 -29.20
CA ASN A 410 8.49 40.23 -28.34
C ASN A 410 7.78 40.16 -26.99
N GLU A 411 6.54 39.65 -26.94
CA GLU A 411 5.75 39.48 -25.72
C GLU A 411 4.91 38.20 -25.85
N SER A 412 4.93 37.38 -24.80
CA SER A 412 4.02 36.24 -24.69
C SER A 412 2.78 36.66 -23.91
N SER A 413 1.66 35.97 -24.11
CA SER A 413 0.42 36.30 -23.42
C SER A 413 -0.44 35.07 -23.15
N TRP A 414 -1.29 35.17 -22.14
CA TRP A 414 -2.40 34.23 -21.96
C TRP A 414 -3.61 34.70 -22.77
N LEU A 415 -4.07 33.83 -23.65
CA LEU A 415 -5.28 34.01 -24.43
C LEU A 415 -6.44 33.28 -23.75
N TYR A 416 -7.49 34.03 -23.44
CA TYR A 416 -8.74 33.51 -22.90
C TYR A 416 -9.92 34.36 -23.38
N GLU A 417 -11.11 33.77 -23.32
CA GLU A 417 -12.35 34.44 -23.67
C GLU A 417 -12.96 35.09 -22.41
N ILE A 418 -13.22 36.40 -22.45
CA ILE A 418 -14.10 37.07 -21.48
C ILE A 418 -15.34 37.53 -22.23
N PHE A 419 -16.51 37.28 -21.64
CA PHE A 419 -17.76 37.88 -22.09
C PHE A 419 -17.97 39.18 -21.32
N THR A 420 -18.03 40.30 -22.03
CA THR A 420 -18.39 41.59 -21.47
C THR A 420 -19.72 42.04 -22.07
N ASP A 421 -20.62 42.57 -21.23
CA ASP A 421 -21.77 43.33 -21.69
C ASP A 421 -21.32 44.74 -22.07
N GLU A 422 -20.68 44.92 -23.22
CA GLU A 422 -20.49 46.27 -23.76
C GLU A 422 -21.82 46.76 -24.36
N ILE A 423 -22.52 47.63 -23.61
CA ILE A 423 -23.61 48.45 -24.14
C ILE A 423 -22.98 49.49 -25.08
N LEU A 424 -22.85 49.16 -26.36
CA LEU A 424 -22.45 50.13 -27.40
C LEU A 424 -23.60 50.60 -28.29
N ASP A 425 -24.80 50.02 -28.19
CA ASP A 425 -26.07 50.50 -28.74
C ASP A 425 -27.20 49.71 -28.07
N SER A 426 -28.43 50.23 -28.10
CA SER A 426 -29.71 49.69 -27.63
C SER A 426 -30.11 48.28 -28.11
N SER A 427 -29.21 47.52 -28.70
CA SER A 427 -29.30 46.06 -28.86
C SER A 427 -28.15 45.40 -28.11
N SER A 428 -28.44 44.78 -26.96
CA SER A 428 -27.47 43.93 -26.25
C SER A 428 -27.08 42.75 -27.15
N ASN A 429 -25.94 42.82 -27.80
CA ASN A 429 -25.31 41.69 -28.46
C ASN A 429 -24.10 41.30 -27.62
N SER A 430 -24.18 40.16 -26.93
CA SER A 430 -23.00 39.55 -26.32
C SER A 430 -22.01 39.21 -27.43
N ALA A 431 -20.89 39.91 -27.47
CA ALA A 431 -19.80 39.65 -28.42
C ALA A 431 -18.64 38.96 -27.69
N ARG A 432 -18.00 38.02 -28.37
CA ARG A 432 -16.84 37.30 -27.85
C ARG A 432 -15.58 38.10 -28.15
N TYR A 433 -14.84 38.46 -27.11
CA TYR A 433 -13.56 39.17 -27.25
C TYR A 433 -12.42 38.31 -26.71
N TRP A 434 -11.31 38.35 -27.43
CA TRP A 434 -10.06 37.73 -27.07
C TRP A 434 -9.26 38.69 -26.21
N TYR A 435 -8.92 38.27 -24.99
CA TYR A 435 -8.09 39.06 -24.08
C TYR A 435 -6.69 38.46 -24.02
N MET A 436 -5.69 39.35 -23.95
CA MET A 436 -4.31 39.01 -23.68
C MET A 436 -3.98 39.59 -22.31
N ASP A 437 -3.51 38.73 -21.40
CA ASP A 437 -2.87 39.17 -20.16
C ASP A 437 -1.36 38.84 -20.26
N SER A 438 -0.52 39.82 -19.92
CA SER A 438 0.94 39.80 -20.14
C SER A 438 1.70 39.33 -18.91
#